data_AF-A0A2S9GKT0-F1
#
_entry.id   AF-A0A2S9GKT0-F1
#
_cell.length_a   1.000
_cell.length_b   1.000
_cell.length_c   1.000
_cell.angle_alpha   90.00
_cell.angle_beta   90.00
_cell.angle_gamma   90.00
#
_symmetry.space_group_name_H-M   'P 1'
#
loop_
_entity.id
_entity.type
_entity.pdbx_description
1 polymer ?
#
loop_
_entity_poly.entity_id
_entity_poly.type
_entity_poly.pdbx_seq_one_letter_code
_entity_poly.pdbx_strand_id
1 'polypeptide(L)'
;GDPDEFDPDRFAPERVRARPPGLYKPFGTGPRSCIGRQFALHEAVLLLAVLLRRYELIADPDYRLQVAQRLTLMPKDFHLTLT
;
A
#
# COMPACT_ATOMS: atom_id res chain seq x y z
N GLY A 1 11.32 -8.33 -12.98
CA GLY A 1 9.86 -8.23 -12.82
C GLY A 1 9.45 -6.82 -13.21
N ASP A 2 8.24 -6.67 -13.73
CA ASP A 2 7.71 -5.38 -14.19
C ASP A 2 7.40 -4.45 -13.00
N PRO A 3 8.13 -3.34 -12.78
CA PRO A 3 7.93 -2.47 -11.62
C PRO A 3 6.54 -1.81 -11.55
N ASP A 4 5.82 -1.71 -12.67
CA ASP A 4 4.54 -1.01 -12.75
C ASP A 4 3.35 -1.92 -12.38
N GLU A 5 3.58 -3.23 -12.25
CA GLU A 5 2.58 -4.21 -11.84
C GLU A 5 2.43 -4.30 -10.32
N PHE A 6 1.19 -4.31 -9.84
CA PHE A 6 0.87 -4.63 -8.45
C PHE A 6 0.96 -6.14 -8.20
N ASP A 7 2.14 -6.59 -7.75
CA ASP A 7 2.44 -7.99 -7.37
C ASP A 7 2.86 -8.05 -5.88
N PRO A 8 1.95 -8.46 -4.97
CA PRO A 8 2.23 -8.60 -3.54
C PRO A 8 3.36 -9.60 -3.21
N ASP A 9 3.53 -10.63 -4.03
CA ASP A 9 4.51 -11.69 -3.78
C ASP A 9 5.95 -11.17 -3.88
N ARG A 10 6.18 -9.97 -4.44
CA ARG A 10 7.50 -9.28 -4.39
C ARG A 10 8.02 -9.06 -2.98
N PHE A 11 7.12 -9.08 -2.00
CA PHE A 11 7.45 -8.92 -0.58
C PHE A 11 7.56 -10.25 0.16
N ALA A 12 7.48 -11.39 -0.54
CA ALA A 12 7.76 -12.69 0.03
C ALA A 12 9.23 -12.76 0.54
N PRO A 13 9.51 -13.52 1.62
CA PRO A 13 10.79 -13.46 2.34
C PRO A 13 12.02 -13.66 1.46
N GLU A 14 11.99 -14.64 0.56
CA GLU A 14 13.07 -14.97 -0.38
C GLU A 14 13.30 -13.86 -1.41
N ARG A 15 12.24 -13.25 -1.95
CA ARG A 15 12.35 -12.14 -2.92
C ARG A 15 12.86 -10.86 -2.25
N VAL A 16 12.51 -10.62 -0.98
CA VAL A 16 13.05 -9.50 -0.20
C VAL A 16 14.52 -9.71 0.11
N ARG A 17 14.95 -10.93 0.48
CA ARG A 17 16.36 -11.25 0.74
C ARG A 17 17.25 -11.07 -0.49
N ALA A 18 16.72 -11.39 -1.68
CA ALA A 18 17.43 -11.21 -2.94
C ALA A 18 17.41 -9.76 -3.46
N ARG A 19 16.62 -8.87 -2.86
CA ARG A 19 16.46 -7.48 -3.32
C ARG A 19 17.72 -6.67 -3.02
N PRO A 20 18.19 -5.81 -3.95
CA PRO A 20 19.28 -4.89 -3.66
C PRO A 20 18.98 -4.00 -2.44
N PRO A 21 19.98 -3.76 -1.57
CA PRO A 21 19.78 -2.99 -0.37
C PRO A 21 19.39 -1.54 -0.70
N GLY A 22 18.53 -0.97 0.12
CA GLY A 22 18.20 0.45 0.08
C GLY A 22 17.07 0.87 -0.87
N LEU A 23 16.49 -0.05 -1.65
CA LEU A 23 15.45 0.24 -2.63
C LEU A 23 14.03 0.46 -2.06
N TYR A 24 13.77 0.01 -0.83
CA TYR A 24 12.43 0.09 -0.24
C TYR A 24 12.48 0.72 1.16
N LYS A 25 12.09 2.00 1.25
CA LYS A 25 12.15 2.82 2.47
C LYS A 25 10.90 3.69 2.68
N PRO A 26 9.68 3.12 2.65
CA PRO A 26 8.44 3.91 2.72
C PRO A 26 8.24 4.66 4.05
N PHE A 27 8.96 4.26 5.10
CA PHE A 27 8.93 4.89 6.43
C PHE A 27 10.26 5.58 6.79
N GLY A 28 11.10 5.87 5.79
CA GLY A 28 12.43 6.47 6.00
C GLY A 28 13.46 5.47 6.53
N THR A 29 14.61 5.98 7.00
CA THR A 29 15.73 5.18 7.54
C THR A 29 16.45 5.97 8.62
N GLY A 30 17.06 5.27 9.60
CA GLY A 30 17.88 5.87 10.64
C GLY A 30 17.08 6.52 11.79
N PRO A 31 17.73 7.37 12.60
CA PRO A 31 17.17 7.93 13.84
C PRO A 31 15.93 8.81 13.65
N ARG A 32 15.71 9.32 12.44
CA ARG A 32 14.59 10.19 12.07
C ARG A 32 13.58 9.48 11.15
N SER A 33 13.62 8.15 11.10
CA SER A 33 12.58 7.36 10.45
C SER A 33 11.22 7.54 11.13
N CYS A 34 10.14 7.15 10.46
CA CYS A 34 8.79 7.30 10.97
C CYS A 34 8.61 6.53 12.28
N ILE A 35 8.48 7.26 13.38
CA ILE A 35 8.23 6.70 14.72
C ILE A 35 6.91 5.91 14.77
N GLY A 36 5.93 6.30 13.93
CA GLY A 36 4.64 5.65 13.81
C GLY A 36 4.61 4.40 12.93
N ARG A 37 5.75 3.91 12.40
CA ARG A 37 5.78 2.77 11.45
C ARG A 37 4.98 1.55 11.94
N GLN A 38 5.19 1.14 13.19
CA GLN A 38 4.52 -0.05 13.73
C GLN A 38 3.03 0.19 13.92
N PHE A 39 2.65 1.37 14.41
CA PHE A 39 1.26 1.77 14.55
C PHE A 39 0.54 1.76 13.19
N ALA A 40 1.12 2.41 12.18
CA ALA A 40 0.56 2.50 10.84
C ALA A 40 0.37 1.12 10.19
N LEU A 41 1.34 0.22 10.33
CA LEU A 41 1.22 -1.15 9.81
C LEU A 41 0.13 -1.93 10.55
N HIS A 42 0.03 -1.78 11.86
CA HIS A 42 -0.98 -2.48 12.66
C HIS A 42 -2.39 -2.01 12.29
N GLU A 43 -2.60 -0.69 12.21
CA GLU A 43 -3.87 -0.10 11.82
C GLU A 43 -4.26 -0.49 10.39
N ALA A 44 -3.33 -0.41 9.42
CA ALA A 44 -3.60 -0.76 8.03
C ALA A 44 -4.03 -2.22 7.87
N VAL A 45 -3.36 -3.15 8.56
CA VAL A 45 -3.72 -4.58 8.52
C VAL A 45 -5.10 -4.81 9.13
N LEU A 46 -5.40 -4.22 10.28
CA LEU A 46 -6.70 -4.35 10.93
C LEU A 46 -7.83 -3.78 10.07
N LEU A 47 -7.64 -2.58 9.50
CA LEU A 47 -8.61 -1.94 8.64
C LEU A 47 -8.92 -2.82 7.42
N LEU A 48 -7.89 -3.28 6.70
CA LEU A 48 -8.05 -4.15 5.54
C LEU A 48 -8.73 -5.47 5.92
N ALA A 49 -8.34 -6.10 7.02
CA ALA A 49 -8.96 -7.34 7.49
C ALA A 49 -10.45 -7.15 7.82
N VAL A 50 -10.83 -6.02 8.43
CA VAL A 50 -12.23 -5.71 8.73
C VAL A 50 -13.02 -5.45 7.45
N LEU A 51 -12.48 -4.67 6.51
CA LEU A 51 -13.15 -4.37 5.24
C LEU A 51 -13.38 -5.65 4.44
N LEU A 52 -12.34 -6.45 4.21
CA LEU A 52 -12.41 -7.69 3.43
C LEU A 52 -13.29 -8.77 4.07
N ARG A 53 -13.43 -8.76 5.40
CA ARG A 53 -14.30 -9.71 6.11
C ARG A 53 -15.78 -9.32 6.06
N ARG A 54 -16.08 -8.02 6.01
CA ARG A 54 -17.45 -7.51 6.20
C ARG A 54 -18.12 -7.06 4.91
N TYR A 55 -17.35 -6.68 3.91
CA TYR A 55 -17.87 -6.08 2.68
C TYR A 55 -17.24 -6.72 1.46
N GLU A 56 -18.01 -6.77 0.38
CA GLU A 56 -17.45 -6.88 -0.95
C GLU A 56 -17.11 -5.48 -1.48
N LEU A 57 -15.89 -5.33 -2.00
CA LEU A 57 -15.38 -4.07 -2.53
C LEU A 57 -15.60 -4.03 -4.04
N ILE A 58 -16.57 -3.24 -4.49
CA ILE A 58 -16.88 -3.09 -5.91
C ILE A 58 -16.25 -1.80 -6.43
N ALA A 59 -15.34 -1.92 -7.38
CA ALA A 59 -14.70 -0.80 -8.06
C ALA A 59 -15.52 -0.35 -9.28
N ASP A 60 -15.42 0.94 -9.61
CA ASP A 60 -15.85 1.45 -10.90
C ASP A 60 -14.96 0.84 -12.01
N PRO A 61 -15.52 0.10 -13.00
CA PRO A 61 -14.75 -0.56 -14.04
C PRO A 61 -14.02 0.41 -14.98
N ASP A 62 -14.53 1.64 -15.11
CA ASP A 62 -13.96 2.67 -15.98
C ASP A 62 -12.92 3.53 -15.27
N TYR A 63 -12.84 3.44 -13.94
CA TYR A 63 -11.85 4.17 -13.17
C TYR A 63 -10.43 3.77 -13.58
N ARG A 64 -9.57 4.78 -13.75
CA ARG A 64 -8.13 4.63 -13.95
C ARG A 64 -7.42 5.47 -12.91
N LEU A 65 -6.49 4.84 -12.18
CA LEU A 65 -5.78 5.49 -11.09
C LEU A 65 -5.06 6.75 -11.58
N GLN A 66 -5.48 7.90 -11.06
CA GLN A 66 -4.75 9.16 -11.18
C GLN A 66 -4.26 9.55 -9.78
N VAL A 67 -2.96 9.84 -9.66
CA VAL A 67 -2.37 10.20 -8.37
C VAL A 67 -2.29 11.71 -8.25
N ALA A 68 -2.99 12.26 -7.26
CA ALA A 68 -2.81 13.65 -6.83
C ALA A 68 -1.66 13.76 -5.83
N GLN A 69 -0.80 14.75 -6.02
CA GLN A 69 0.30 15.06 -5.10
C GLN A 69 -0.11 16.24 -4.21
N ARG A 70 -0.24 15.98 -2.91
CA ARG A 70 -0.41 17.02 -1.87
C ARG A 70 0.79 16.96 -0.94
N LEU A 71 0.57 16.94 0.37
CA LEU A 71 1.61 16.57 1.34
C LEU A 71 1.98 15.08 1.23
N THR A 72 1.02 14.25 0.80
CA THR A 72 1.19 12.83 0.50
C THR A 72 0.66 12.52 -0.90
N LEU A 73 0.95 11.31 -1.39
CA LEU A 73 0.33 10.77 -2.61
C LEU A 73 -1.06 10.25 -2.27
N MET A 74 -2.06 10.63 -3.06
CA MET A 74 -3.44 10.18 -2.88
C MET A 74 -4.08 9.87 -4.23
N PRO A 75 -4.97 8.86 -4.30
CA PRO A 75 -5.76 8.65 -5.49
C PRO A 75 -6.76 9.81 -5.66
N LYS A 76 -6.90 10.29 -6.89
CA LYS A 76 -7.86 11.32 -7.28
C LYS A 76 -9.19 10.66 -7.63
N ASP A 77 -10.28 11.19 -7.10
CA ASP A 77 -11.67 10.79 -7.39
C ASP A 77 -11.90 9.27 -7.32
N PHE A 78 -11.29 8.61 -6.33
CA PHE A 78 -11.39 7.16 -6.13
C PHE A 78 -12.58 6.81 -5.25
N HIS A 79 -13.57 6.15 -5.84
CA HIS A 79 -14.79 5.72 -5.18
C HIS A 79 -14.93 4.20 -5.27
N LEU A 80 -15.43 3.60 -4.18
CA LEU A 80 -15.78 2.19 -4.10
C LEU A 80 -17.20 2.06 -3.58
N THR A 81 -17.92 1.06 -4.07
CA THR A 81 -19.19 0.62 -3.49
C THR A 81 -18.92 -0.55 -2.55
N LEU A 82 -19.56 -0.54 -1.39
CA LEU A 82 -19.46 -1.59 -0.37
C LEU A 82 -20.81 -2.30 -0.27
N THR A 83 -20.83 -3.62 -0.39
CA THR A 83 -22.03 -4.45 -0.20
C THR A 83 -21.84 -5.48 0.88
#